data_AF-G2JCC6-F1
#
_entry.id   AF-G2JCC6-F1
#
_cell.length_a   1.000
_cell.length_b   1.000
_cell.length_c   1.000
_cell.angle_alpha   90.00
_cell.angle_beta   90.00
_cell.angle_gamma   90.00
#
_symmetry.space_group_name_H-M   'P 1'
#
loop_
_entity.id
_entity.type
_entity.pdbx_description
1 polymer ?
#
loop_
_entity_poly.entity_id
_entity_poly.type
_entity_poly.pdbx_seq_one_letter_code
_entity_poly.pdbx_strand_id
1 'polypeptide(L)' 'MRKWIGKYGMYIVAIAAGAVLTPAAIRTATLQRGYKAIGGEYLIIPLAILIVFFVQEVKQTIMELRGGIKRE' A
#
# COMPACT_ATOMS: atom_id res chain seq x y z
N MET A 1 -19.94 -0.57 -12.94
CA MET A 1 -18.80 -1.47 -12.63
C MET A 1 -17.44 -0.90 -13.08
N ARG A 2 -17.28 -0.42 -14.33
CA ARG A 2 -15.98 0.09 -14.85
C ARG A 2 -15.32 1.24 -14.05
N LYS A 3 -16.12 2.15 -13.46
CA LYS A 3 -15.62 3.26 -12.61
C LYS A 3 -15.02 2.80 -11.27
N TRP A 4 -15.50 1.67 -10.73
CA TRP A 4 -15.01 1.13 -9.45
C TRP A 4 -13.61 0.51 -9.59
N ILE A 5 -13.38 -0.21 -10.69
CA ILE A 5 -12.07 -0.81 -10.99
C ILE A 5 -10.99 0.27 -11.15
N GLY A 6 -11.33 1.41 -11.77
CA GLY A 6 -10.39 2.54 -11.89
C GLY A 6 -10.04 3.18 -10.55
N LYS A 7 -10.98 3.25 -9.60
CA LYS A 7 -10.76 3.83 -8.27
C LYS A 7 -10.01 2.88 -7.32
N TYR A 8 -10.33 1.59 -7.36
CA TYR A 8 -9.79 0.60 -6.44
C TYR A 8 -8.63 -0.23 -7.01
N GLY A 9 -8.28 -0.07 -8.29
CA GLY A 9 -7.24 -0.86 -8.95
C GLY A 9 -5.89 -0.83 -8.22
N MET A 10 -5.46 0.33 -7.75
CA MET A 10 -4.22 0.45 -6.98
C MET A 10 -4.26 -0.30 -5.64
N TYR A 11 -5.41 -0.31 -4.98
CA TYR A 11 -5.59 -1.06 -3.73
C TYR A 11 -5.55 -2.58 -3.97
N ILE A 12 -6.15 -3.05 -5.07
CA ILE A 12 -6.10 -4.47 -5.46
C ILE A 12 -4.65 -4.89 -5.74
N VAL A 13 -3.88 -4.06 -6.45
CA VAL A 13 -2.44 -4.31 -6.69
C VAL A 13 -1.66 -4.34 -5.38
N ALA A 14 -1.91 -3.40 -4.47
CA ALA A 14 -1.24 -3.38 -3.16
C ALA A 14 -1.57 -4.60 -2.30
N ILE A 15 -2.82 -5.06 -2.30
CA ILE A 15 -3.22 -6.29 -1.60
C ILE A 15 -2.52 -7.51 -2.21
N ALA A 16 -2.51 -7.62 -3.55
CA ALA A 16 -1.84 -8.72 -4.23
C ALA A 16 -0.33 -8.73 -3.94
N ALA A 17 0.33 -7.58 -4.02
CA ALA A 17 1.74 -7.43 -3.69
C ALA A 17 2.01 -7.78 -2.22
N GLY A 18 1.21 -7.24 -1.30
CA GLY A 18 1.31 -7.56 0.13
C GLY A 18 1.12 -9.05 0.42
N ALA A 19 0.17 -9.71 -0.26
CA ALA A 19 -0.10 -11.14 -0.10
C ALA A 19 1.08 -12.01 -0.56
N VAL A 20 1.81 -11.59 -1.59
CA VAL A 20 3.04 -12.28 -2.05
C VAL A 20 4.22 -11.97 -1.12
N LEU A 21 4.36 -10.73 -0.66
CA LEU A 21 5.49 -10.30 0.18
C LEU A 21 5.41 -10.82 1.62
N THR A 22 4.21 -10.95 2.17
CA THR A 22 3.98 -11.42 3.56
C THR A 22 4.61 -12.78 3.85
N PRO A 23 4.39 -13.86 3.07
CA PRO A 23 5.03 -15.14 3.32
C PRO A 23 6.56 -15.09 3.16
N ALA A 24 7.08 -14.28 2.23
CA ALA A 24 8.51 -14.08 2.08
C ALA A 24 9.12 -13.39 3.32
N ALA A 25 8.44 -12.38 3.87
CA ALA A 25 8.84 -11.72 5.11
C ALA A 25 8.78 -12.65 6.32
N ILE A 26 7.72 -13.47 6.45
CA ILE A 26 7.62 -14.46 7.54
C ILE A 26 8.76 -15.47 7.44
N ARG A 27 9.07 -15.98 6.24
CA ARG A 27 10.14 -16.96 6.04
C ARG A 27 11.50 -16.37 6.40
N THR A 28 11.81 -15.16 5.92
CA THR A 28 13.08 -14.48 6.20
C THR A 28 13.23 -14.16 7.69
N ALA A 29 12.20 -13.63 8.34
CA ALA A 29 12.21 -13.36 9.77
C ALA A 29 12.32 -14.64 10.61
N THR A 30 11.67 -15.74 10.18
CA THR A 30 11.77 -17.04 10.86
C THR A 30 13.19 -17.59 10.79
N LEU A 31 13.85 -17.50 9.63
CA LEU A 31 15.24 -17.93 9.46
C LEU A 31 16.21 -17.09 10.29
N GLN A 32 15.98 -15.79 10.41
CA GLN A 32 16.81 -14.89 11.22
C GLN A 32 16.64 -15.12 12.72
N ARG A 33 15.42 -15.44 13.15
CA ARG A 33 15.10 -15.61 14.59
C ARG A 33 15.36 -17.02 15.10
N GLY A 34 15.37 -18.03 14.21
CA GLY A 34 15.46 -19.44 14.61
C GLY A 34 14.15 -20.02 15.17
N TYR A 35 13.06 -19.25 15.17
CA TYR A 35 11.71 -19.67 15.55
C TYR A 35 10.67 -18.96 14.70
N LYS A 36 9.43 -19.48 14.68
CA LYS A 36 8.33 -18.97 13.85
C LYS A 36 8.11 -17.48 14.10
N ALA A 37 8.28 -16.67 13.05
CA ALA A 37 8.05 -15.24 13.12
C ALA A 37 6.55 -14.92 13.23
N ILE A 38 6.18 -14.22 14.30
CA ILE A 38 4.84 -13.67 14.53
C ILE A 38 5.02 -12.23 14.99
N GLY A 39 4.45 -11.28 14.25
CA GLY A 39 4.63 -9.87 14.53
C GLY A 39 4.34 -8.99 13.31
N GLY A 40 5.20 -7.99 13.09
CA GLY A 40 5.03 -6.97 12.05
C GLY A 40 5.01 -7.49 10.61
N GLU A 41 5.44 -8.74 10.39
CA GLU A 41 5.41 -9.37 9.06
C GLU A 41 3.98 -9.49 8.53
N TYR A 42 2.99 -9.70 9.40
CA TYR A 42 1.58 -9.76 9.04
C TYR A 42 0.97 -8.38 8.72
N LEU A 43 1.65 -7.30 9.11
CA LEU A 43 1.20 -5.92 8.87
C LEU A 43 1.56 -5.42 7.47
N ILE A 44 2.27 -6.21 6.66
CA ILE A 44 2.68 -5.82 5.31
C ILE A 44 1.48 -5.48 4.41
N ILE A 45 0.39 -6.25 4.48
CA ILE A 45 -0.81 -5.98 3.68
C ILE A 45 -1.49 -4.67 4.12
N PRO A 46 -1.83 -4.46 5.41
CA PRO A 46 -2.31 -3.16 5.89
C PRO A 46 -1.39 -1.99 5.53
N LEU A 47 -0.08 -2.17 5.65
CA LEU A 47 0.91 -1.15 5.32
C LEU A 47 0.89 -0.79 3.82
N ALA A 48 0.82 -1.79 2.95
CA ALA A 48 0.73 -1.58 1.50
C ALA A 48 -0.52 -0.77 1.11
N ILE A 49 -1.66 -1.05 1.77
CA ILE A 49 -2.90 -0.29 1.60
C ILE A 49 -2.71 1.16 2.07
N LEU A 50 -2.11 1.38 3.24
CA LEU A 50 -1.85 2.71 3.78
C LEU A 50 -0.92 3.54 2.89
N ILE A 51 0.09 2.91 2.28
CA ILE A 51 0.97 3.57 1.32
C ILE A 51 0.17 4.05 0.10
N VAL A 52 -0.70 3.21 -0.46
CA VAL A 52 -1.55 3.61 -1.60
C VAL A 52 -2.47 4.76 -1.22
N PHE A 53 -3.10 4.68 -0.05
CA PHE A 53 -3.95 5.76 0.46
C PHE A 53 -3.18 7.07 0.58
N PHE A 54 -2.02 7.05 1.25
CA PHE A 54 -1.18 8.22 1.44
C PHE A 54 -0.73 8.85 0.12
N VAL A 55 -0.30 8.03 -0.86
CA VAL A 55 0.10 8.52 -2.18
C VAL A 55 -1.06 9.18 -2.91
N GLN A 56 -2.28 8.65 -2.78
CA GLN A 56 -3.47 9.24 -3.39
C GLN A 56 -3.81 10.60 -2.76
N GLU A 57 -3.78 10.68 -1.43
CA GLU A 57 -4.00 11.94 -0.69
C GLU A 57 -2.96 13.00 -1.08
N VAL A 58 -1.67 12.66 -1.04
CA VAL A 58 -0.58 13.59 -1.44
C VAL A 58 -0.77 14.06 -2.89
N LYS A 59 -1.12 13.16 -3.80
CA LYS A 59 -1.37 13.52 -5.20
C LYS A 59 -2.55 14.48 -5.31
N GLN A 60 -3.63 14.25 -4.57
CA GLN A 60 -4.79 15.13 -4.55
C GLN A 60 -4.42 16.51 -4.02
N THR A 61 -3.72 16.59 -2.87
CA THR A 61 -3.26 17.85 -2.30
C THR A 61 -2.38 18.64 -3.27
N ILE A 62 -1.44 17.98 -3.95
CA ILE A 62 -0.58 18.64 -4.96
C ILE A 62 -1.41 19.17 -6.15
N MET A 63 -2.41 18.42 -6.61
CA MET A 63 -3.28 18.86 -7.70
C MET A 63 -4.13 20.07 -7.30
N GLU A 64 -4.64 20.09 -6.07
CA GLU A 64 -5.39 21.21 -5.51
C GLU A 64 -4.52 22.47 -5.42
N LEU A 65 -3.31 22.37 -4.88
CA LEU A 65 -2.36 23.48 -4.82
C LEU A 65 -1.99 24.00 -6.21
N ARG A 66 -1.68 23.11 -7.16
CA ARG A 66 -1.36 23.49 -8.54
C ARG A 66 -2.56 24.11 -9.27
N GLY A 67 -3.77 23.63 -8.98
CA GLY A 67 -5.01 24.15 -9.55
C GLY A 67 -5.38 25.52 -8.99
N GLY A 68 -5.02 25.81 -7.75
CA GLY A 68 -5.13 27.15 -7.13
C GLY A 68 -4.18 28.16 -7.78
N ILE A 69 -2.91 27.78 -7.95
CA ILE A 69 -1.87 28.63 -8.59
C ILE A 69 -2.23 29.02 -10.03
N LYS A 70 -3.00 28.19 -10.75
CA LYS A 70 -3.33 28.44 -12.17
C LYS A 70 -4.54 29.37 -12.38
N ARG A 71 -5.22 29.80 -11.30
CA ARG A 71 -6.40 30.67 -11.35
C ARG A 71 -6.15 32.10 -10.86
N GLU A 72 -4.96 32.38 -10.34
CA GLU A 72 -4.41 33.72 -10.13
C GLU A 72 -3.59 34.16 -11.34
#